data_AF-A0A7S2XFB5-F1
#
_entry.id   AF-A0A7S2XFB5-F1
#
_cell.length_a   1.000
_cell.length_b   1.000
_cell.length_c   1.000
_cell.angle_alpha   90.00
_cell.angle_beta   90.00
_cell.angle_gamma   90.00
#
_symmetry.space_group_name_H-M   'P 1'
#
loop_
_entity.id
_entity.type
_entity.pdbx_description
1 polymer ?
#
loop_
_entity_poly.entity_id
_entity_poly.type
_entity_poly.pdbx_seq_one_letter_code
_entity_poly.pdbx_strand_id
1 'polypeptide(L)'
;VTVLLPGAKVYLGVMAFPGGARDLAARRCLEMLEHPFPKIRGTVAEEMYSQMLVLEEEFSDLGEDKYDEVLEKLSEVSWMSPVEELYADIDALFSIFGFDKPVRVVKEEKEEEQKNAAAAPSYLDLVKEMGF
;
A
#
# COMPACT_ATOMS: atom_id res chain seq x y z
N VAL A 1 -11.04 6.45 -5.08
CA VAL A 1 -11.47 5.53 -3.99
C VAL A 1 -12.60 4.59 -4.43
N THR A 2 -13.63 5.07 -5.14
CA THR A 2 -14.85 4.31 -5.48
C THR A 2 -14.66 3.04 -6.34
N VAL A 3 -13.56 2.92 -7.10
CA VAL A 3 -13.29 1.75 -7.98
C VAL A 3 -12.30 0.75 -7.34
N LEU A 4 -11.58 1.16 -6.30
CA LEU A 4 -10.54 0.32 -5.69
C LEU A 4 -11.10 -0.78 -4.81
N LEU A 5 -12.17 -0.50 -4.04
CA LEU A 5 -12.82 -1.52 -3.20
C LEU A 5 -13.48 -2.64 -4.03
N PRO A 6 -14.22 -2.36 -5.12
CA PRO A 6 -14.69 -3.43 -6.01
C PRO A 6 -13.54 -4.26 -6.62
N GLY A 7 -12.43 -3.61 -7.00
CA GLY A 7 -11.24 -4.30 -7.48
C GLY A 7 -10.64 -5.23 -6.44
N ALA A 8 -10.57 -4.78 -5.18
CA ALA A 8 -10.11 -5.59 -4.07
C ALA A 8 -10.94 -6.86 -3.91
N LYS A 9 -12.27 -6.76 -3.99
CA LYS A 9 -13.18 -7.91 -3.92
C LYS A 9 -12.96 -8.92 -5.03
N VAL A 10 -12.60 -8.45 -6.23
CA VAL A 10 -12.24 -9.36 -7.33
C VAL A 10 -10.98 -10.13 -6.99
N TYR A 11 -9.92 -9.45 -6.52
CA TYR A 11 -8.68 -10.15 -6.13
C TYR A 11 -8.93 -11.11 -4.96
N LEU A 12 -9.69 -10.68 -3.95
CA LEU A 12 -10.07 -11.54 -2.83
C LEU A 12 -10.81 -12.80 -3.31
N GLY A 13 -11.75 -12.68 -4.24
CA GLY A 13 -12.42 -13.84 -4.83
C GLY A 13 -11.52 -14.72 -5.70
N VAL A 14 -10.46 -14.15 -6.29
CA VAL A 14 -9.44 -14.92 -7.04
C VAL A 14 -8.56 -15.75 -6.10
N MET A 15 -8.44 -15.38 -4.81
CA MET A 15 -7.68 -16.17 -3.83
C MET A 15 -8.25 -17.57 -3.60
N ALA A 16 -9.53 -17.80 -3.93
CA ALA A 16 -10.16 -19.11 -3.88
C ALA A 16 -9.63 -20.12 -4.93
N PHE A 17 -8.84 -19.66 -5.90
CA PHE A 17 -8.29 -20.53 -6.94
C PHE A 17 -6.81 -20.81 -6.69
N PRO A 18 -6.41 -22.05 -6.38
CA PRO A 18 -5.04 -22.36 -5.98
C PRO A 18 -4.02 -22.13 -7.12
N GLY A 19 -2.76 -21.98 -6.73
CA GLY A 19 -1.62 -21.76 -7.64
C GLY A 19 -1.35 -20.28 -7.93
N GLY A 20 -0.73 -19.99 -9.08
CA GLY A 20 -0.20 -18.65 -9.36
C GLY A 20 -1.23 -17.52 -9.43
N ALA A 21 -2.53 -17.84 -9.60
CA ALA A 21 -3.61 -16.85 -9.55
C ALA A 21 -3.83 -16.33 -8.13
N ARG A 22 -3.85 -17.23 -7.13
CA ARG A 22 -3.93 -16.86 -5.70
C ARG A 22 -2.71 -16.05 -5.30
N ASP A 23 -1.51 -16.44 -5.70
CA ASP A 23 -0.30 -15.72 -5.31
C ASP A 23 -0.31 -14.28 -5.87
N LEU A 24 -0.75 -14.12 -7.12
CA LEU A 24 -0.93 -12.80 -7.73
C LEU A 24 -2.02 -11.99 -7.01
N ALA A 25 -3.15 -12.63 -6.67
CA ALA A 25 -4.22 -11.98 -5.93
C ALA A 25 -3.79 -11.55 -4.53
N ALA A 26 -3.12 -12.43 -3.78
CA ALA A 26 -2.56 -12.16 -2.46
C ALA A 26 -1.57 -10.99 -2.52
N ARG A 27 -0.67 -10.99 -3.50
CA ARG A 27 0.24 -9.86 -3.74
C ARG A 27 -0.52 -8.55 -3.96
N ARG A 28 -1.56 -8.54 -4.79
CA ARG A 28 -2.39 -7.34 -5.01
C ARG A 28 -3.12 -6.90 -3.75
N CYS A 29 -3.62 -7.84 -2.95
CA CYS A 29 -4.21 -7.56 -1.63
C CYS A 29 -3.20 -6.90 -0.69
N LEU A 30 -1.98 -7.42 -0.59
CA LEU A 30 -0.92 -6.84 0.23
C LEU A 30 -0.49 -5.45 -0.27
N GLU A 31 -0.40 -5.23 -1.59
CA GLU A 31 -0.14 -3.90 -2.17
C GLU A 31 -1.27 -2.89 -1.81
N MET A 32 -2.52 -3.34 -1.69
CA MET A 32 -3.63 -2.50 -1.24
C MET A 32 -3.58 -2.17 0.26
N LEU A 33 -2.88 -2.95 1.08
CA LEU A 33 -2.60 -2.62 2.48
C LEU A 33 -1.59 -1.47 2.62
N GLU A 34 -0.81 -1.15 1.58
CA GLU A 34 0.05 0.06 1.55
C GLU A 34 -0.68 1.31 1.03
N HIS A 35 -1.95 1.19 0.67
CA HIS A 35 -2.66 2.29 0.04
C HIS A 35 -2.82 3.48 1.02
N PRO A 36 -2.63 4.75 0.61
CA PRO A 36 -2.62 5.89 1.55
C PRO A 36 -3.95 6.14 2.26
N PHE A 37 -5.05 5.58 1.76
CA PHE A 37 -6.38 5.75 2.36
C PHE A 37 -6.66 4.65 3.40
N PRO A 38 -6.79 4.99 4.70
CA PRO A 38 -6.95 4.01 5.78
C PRO A 38 -8.19 3.12 5.64
N LYS A 39 -9.28 3.69 5.08
CA LYS A 39 -10.51 2.94 4.83
C LYS A 39 -10.31 1.77 3.86
N ILE A 40 -9.44 1.92 2.86
CA ILE A 40 -9.16 0.83 1.92
C ILE A 40 -8.38 -0.28 2.63
N ARG A 41 -7.32 0.10 3.37
CA ARG A 41 -6.49 -0.85 4.12
C ARG A 41 -7.31 -1.70 5.10
N GLY A 42 -8.12 -1.03 5.93
CA GLY A 42 -8.97 -1.72 6.92
C GLY A 42 -9.96 -2.68 6.28
N THR A 43 -10.69 -2.24 5.24
CA THR A 43 -11.63 -3.13 4.55
C THR A 43 -10.92 -4.31 3.86
N VAL A 44 -9.76 -4.08 3.24
CA VAL A 44 -9.01 -5.17 2.59
C VAL A 44 -8.49 -6.16 3.63
N ALA A 45 -7.96 -5.71 4.76
CA ALA A 45 -7.48 -6.57 5.83
C ALA A 45 -8.60 -7.43 6.44
N GLU A 46 -9.75 -6.82 6.75
CA GLU A 46 -10.94 -7.52 7.29
C GLU A 46 -11.49 -8.56 6.30
N GLU A 47 -11.63 -8.18 5.03
CA GLU A 47 -12.14 -9.09 4.00
C GLU A 47 -11.12 -10.19 3.67
N MET A 48 -9.82 -9.90 3.69
CA MET A 48 -8.74 -10.88 3.50
C MET A 48 -8.68 -11.89 4.65
N TYR A 49 -8.74 -11.43 5.90
CA TYR A 49 -8.82 -12.29 7.09
C TYR A 49 -10.03 -13.23 7.00
N SER A 50 -11.20 -12.68 6.69
CA SER A 50 -12.44 -13.47 6.56
C SER A 50 -12.35 -14.50 5.43
N GLN A 51 -11.74 -14.13 4.30
CA GLN A 51 -11.55 -15.04 3.16
C GLN A 51 -10.59 -16.17 3.48
N MET A 52 -9.47 -15.89 4.15
CA MET A 52 -8.51 -16.91 4.55
C MET A 52 -9.17 -17.95 5.47
N LEU A 53 -9.93 -17.49 6.49
CA LEU A 53 -10.69 -18.38 7.37
C LEU A 53 -11.69 -19.29 6.62
N VAL A 54 -12.34 -18.78 5.57
CA VAL A 54 -13.31 -19.55 4.79
C VAL A 54 -12.63 -20.55 3.85
N LEU A 55 -11.41 -20.24 3.40
CA LEU A 55 -10.68 -20.98 2.36
C LEU A 55 -9.42 -21.66 2.92
N GLU A 56 -9.40 -22.03 4.20
CA GLU A 56 -8.23 -22.58 4.90
C GLU A 56 -7.55 -23.71 4.12
N GLU A 57 -8.33 -24.65 3.56
CA GLU A 57 -7.81 -25.77 2.77
C GLU A 57 -6.98 -25.32 1.55
N GLU A 58 -7.36 -24.20 0.94
CA GLU A 58 -6.70 -23.62 -0.24
C GLU A 58 -5.39 -22.92 0.12
N PHE A 59 -5.09 -22.71 1.40
CA PHE A 59 -3.82 -22.13 1.91
C PHE A 59 -2.92 -23.17 2.60
N SER A 60 -3.25 -24.47 2.47
CA SER A 60 -2.50 -25.57 3.12
C SER A 60 -1.01 -25.66 2.75
N ASP A 61 -0.60 -25.11 1.61
CA ASP A 61 0.80 -25.03 1.17
C ASP A 61 1.63 -23.95 1.87
N LEU A 62 0.99 -23.00 2.56
CA LEU A 62 1.68 -21.97 3.36
C LEU A 62 2.28 -22.58 4.65
N GLY A 63 1.67 -23.66 5.14
CA GLY A 63 1.98 -24.29 6.43
C GLY A 63 1.26 -23.62 7.60
N GLU A 64 0.85 -24.42 8.59
CA GLU A 64 0.01 -24.01 9.73
C GLU A 64 0.60 -22.81 10.50
N ASP A 65 1.88 -22.88 10.87
CA ASP A 65 2.57 -21.80 11.61
C ASP A 65 2.52 -20.44 10.89
N LYS A 66 2.72 -20.45 9.57
CA LYS A 66 2.72 -19.21 8.77
C LYS A 66 1.31 -18.70 8.50
N TYR A 67 0.35 -19.61 8.35
CA TYR A 67 -1.04 -19.27 8.17
C TYR A 67 -1.60 -18.56 9.41
N ASP A 68 -1.30 -19.11 10.60
CA ASP A 68 -1.67 -18.49 11.88
C ASP A 68 -1.00 -17.12 12.08
N GLU A 69 0.30 -16.99 11.75
CA GLU A 69 1.01 -15.72 11.83
C GLU A 69 0.38 -14.64 10.92
N VAL A 70 -0.09 -15.01 9.72
CA VAL A 70 -0.80 -14.07 8.83
C VAL A 70 -2.13 -13.65 9.42
N LEU A 71 -2.91 -14.59 9.96
CA LEU A 71 -4.21 -14.28 10.58
C LEU A 71 -4.07 -13.38 11.81
N GLU A 72 -3.10 -13.67 12.68
CA GLU A 72 -2.77 -12.85 13.85
C GLU A 72 -2.46 -11.42 13.40
N LYS A 73 -1.51 -11.25 12.46
CA LYS A 73 -1.15 -9.93 11.93
C LYS A 73 -2.31 -9.18 11.28
N LEU A 74 -3.15 -9.86 10.49
CA LEU A 74 -4.31 -9.24 9.86
C LEU A 74 -5.34 -8.74 10.90
N SER A 75 -5.44 -9.42 12.05
CA SER A 75 -6.41 -9.09 13.10
C SER A 75 -5.91 -8.08 14.14
N GLU A 76 -4.62 -8.12 14.50
CA GLU A 76 -4.06 -7.29 15.58
C GLU A 76 -3.58 -5.92 15.10
N VAL A 77 -3.13 -5.82 13.85
CA VAL A 77 -2.59 -4.58 13.30
C VAL A 77 -3.70 -3.55 13.11
N SER A 78 -3.47 -2.33 13.62
CA SER A 78 -4.36 -1.19 13.40
C SER A 78 -4.19 -0.62 11.99
N TRP A 79 -4.86 -1.21 10.99
CA TRP A 79 -4.79 -0.80 9.58
C TRP A 79 -5.26 0.64 9.30
N MET A 80 -5.87 1.29 10.29
CA MET A 80 -6.27 2.70 10.23
C MET A 80 -5.15 3.69 10.59
N SER A 81 -4.06 3.21 11.20
CA SER A 81 -2.89 4.01 11.56
C SER A 81 -2.17 4.58 10.33
N PRO A 82 -1.28 5.59 10.50
CA PRO A 82 -0.43 6.10 9.42
C PRO A 82 0.30 4.97 8.70
N VAL A 83 0.41 5.05 7.38
CA VAL A 83 0.95 3.94 6.57
C VAL A 83 2.43 3.68 6.89
N GLU A 84 3.12 4.71 7.35
CA GLU A 84 4.52 4.69 7.77
C GLU A 84 4.76 3.76 8.96
N GLU A 85 3.79 3.66 9.87
CA GLU A 85 3.83 2.76 11.03
C GLU A 85 3.54 1.30 10.63
N LEU A 86 2.81 1.11 9.53
CA LEU A 86 2.37 -0.21 9.05
C LEU A 86 3.38 -0.89 8.14
N TYR A 87 4.41 -0.17 7.68
CA TYR A 87 5.42 -0.68 6.76
C TYR A 87 6.15 -1.93 7.28
N ALA A 88 6.45 -2.00 8.58
CA ALA A 88 7.09 -3.17 9.17
C ALA A 88 6.18 -4.40 9.13
N ASP A 89 4.89 -4.23 9.45
CA ASP A 89 3.90 -5.31 9.44
C ASP A 89 3.59 -5.80 8.03
N ILE A 90 3.47 -4.87 7.09
CA ILE A 90 3.26 -5.19 5.68
C ILE A 90 4.49 -5.92 5.11
N ASP A 91 5.70 -5.45 5.42
CA ASP A 91 6.94 -6.13 4.99
C ASP A 91 7.06 -7.54 5.56
N ALA A 92 6.57 -7.77 6.78
CA ALA A 92 6.49 -9.11 7.36
C ALA A 92 5.51 -9.98 6.58
N LEU A 93 4.32 -9.48 6.24
CA LEU A 93 3.36 -10.22 5.41
C LEU A 93 3.95 -10.57 4.05
N PHE A 94 4.59 -9.62 3.34
CA PHE A 94 5.27 -9.92 2.07
C PHE A 94 6.34 -11.02 2.24
N SER A 95 7.07 -11.02 3.37
CA SER A 95 8.08 -12.04 3.67
C SER A 95 7.46 -13.43 3.94
N ILE A 96 6.31 -13.50 4.61
CA ILE A 96 5.64 -14.77 4.91
C ILE A 96 5.14 -15.45 3.63
N PHE A 97 4.57 -14.66 2.71
CA PHE A 97 4.14 -15.12 1.39
C PHE A 97 5.30 -15.32 0.40
N GLY A 98 6.54 -14.94 0.76
CA GLY A 98 7.72 -15.10 -0.11
C GLY A 98 7.73 -14.17 -1.32
N PHE A 99 7.03 -13.03 -1.24
CA PHE A 99 6.96 -12.05 -2.32
C PHE A 99 8.04 -10.98 -2.18
N ASP A 100 8.50 -10.46 -3.33
CA ASP A 100 9.40 -9.30 -3.35
C ASP A 100 8.71 -8.08 -2.77
N LYS A 101 9.37 -7.44 -1.80
CA LYS A 101 8.87 -6.22 -1.15
C LYS A 101 8.67 -5.11 -2.19
N PRO A 102 7.57 -4.34 -2.11
CA PRO A 102 7.37 -3.21 -3.00
C PRO A 102 8.47 -2.16 -2.78
N VAL A 103 9.06 -1.66 -3.87
CA VAL A 103 10.03 -0.58 -3.80
C VAL A 103 9.27 0.71 -3.49
N ARG A 104 9.29 1.10 -2.20
CA ARG A 104 8.74 2.36 -1.74
C ARG A 104 9.64 3.48 -2.25
N VAL A 105 9.22 4.13 -3.33
CA VAL A 105 9.85 5.38 -3.76
C VAL A 105 9.39 6.43 -2.75
N VAL A 106 10.20 6.66 -1.72
CA VAL A 106 10.05 7.83 -0.87
C VAL A 106 10.12 9.01 -1.82
N LYS A 107 8.98 9.64 -2.08
CA LYS A 107 9.02 11.01 -2.56
C LYS A 107 9.62 11.78 -1.41
N GLU A 108 10.94 12.00 -1.46
CA GLU A 108 11.50 13.19 -0.85
C GLU A 108 10.58 14.32 -1.30
N GLU A 109 9.92 14.94 -0.33
CA GLU A 109 9.21 16.18 -0.58
C GLU A 109 10.24 17.08 -1.26
N LYS A 110 10.08 17.29 -2.57
CA LYS A 110 10.71 18.42 -3.25
C LYS A 110 10.05 19.69 -2.73
N GLU A 111 10.26 20.01 -1.45
CA GLU A 111 10.38 21.39 -1.01
C GLU A 111 11.72 21.92 -1.53
N GLU A 112 11.82 22.19 -2.83
CA GLU A 112 12.76 23.14 -3.44
C GLU A 112 12.74 23.03 -4.98
N GLU A 113 11.65 23.45 -5.61
CA GLU A 113 11.73 23.88 -7.03
C GLU A 113 10.74 25.01 -7.38
N GLN A 114 10.25 25.76 -6.38
CA GLN A 114 9.57 27.05 -6.57
C GLN A 114 10.44 28.28 -6.21
N LYS A 115 11.75 28.10 -5.94
CA LYS A 115 12.68 29.24 -5.77
C LYS A 115 13.46 29.64 -7.03
N ASN A 116 13.42 28.84 -8.11
CA ASN A 116 14.15 29.17 -9.35
C ASN A 116 13.31 29.82 -10.46
N ALA A 117 12.03 30.12 -10.22
CA ALA A 117 11.23 30.96 -11.13
C ALA A 117 11.18 32.45 -10.72
N ALA A 118 11.84 32.83 -9.63
CA ALA A 118 11.96 34.23 -9.18
C ALA A 118 13.18 34.96 -9.80
N ALA A 119 13.69 34.47 -10.93
CA ALA A 119 14.72 35.14 -11.73
C ALA A 119 14.13 36.01 -12.85
N ALA A 120 12.96 36.60 -12.62
CA ALA A 120 12.53 37.77 -13.39
C ALA A 120 12.98 38.99 -12.59
N PRO A 121 13.84 39.89 -13.14
CA PRO A 121 14.18 41.12 -12.46
C PRO A 121 12.88 41.86 -12.14
N SER A 122 12.72 42.19 -10.87
CA SER A 122 11.56 42.94 -10.39
C SER A 122 11.44 44.23 -11.22
N TYR A 123 10.22 44.63 -11.58
CA TYR A 123 9.95 45.87 -12.32
C TYR A 123 10.66 47.10 -11.70
N LEU A 124 10.89 47.07 -10.39
CA LEU A 124 11.63 48.10 -9.65
C LEU A 124 13.11 48.23 -10.06
N ASP A 125 13.75 47.15 -10.50
CA ASP A 125 15.15 47.18 -10.95
C ASP A 125 15.26 47.72 -12.39
N LEU A 126 14.29 47.41 -13.25
CA LEU A 126 14.20 47.97 -14.61
C LEU A 126 13.94 49.48 -14.62
N VAL A 127 13.20 50.01 -13.65
CA VAL A 127 12.92 51.45 -13.55
C VAL A 127 14.16 52.23 -13.11
N LYS A 128 15.05 51.63 -12.30
CA LYS A 128 16.30 52.27 -11.87
C LYS A 128 17.36 52.32 -12.97
N GLU A 129 17.43 51.32 -13.85
CA GLU A 129 18.36 51.36 -14.98
C GLU A 129 17.94 52.35 -16.08
N MET A 130 16.64 52.61 -16.23
CA MET A 130 16.10 53.51 -17.27
C MET A 130 16.09 54.99 -16.86
N GLY A 131 16.53 55.34 -15.64
CA GLY A 131 16.78 56.73 -15.24
C GLY A 131 15.54 57.64 -15.18
N PHE A 132 14.48 57.19 -14.51
CA PHE A 132 13.43 58.06 -13.99
C PHE A 132 13.60 58.29 -12.49
#